data_AF-A0A160VSW6-F1
#
_entry.id   AF-A0A160VSW6-F1
#
_cell.length_a   1.000
_cell.length_b   1.000
_cell.length_c   1.000
_cell.angle_alpha   90.00
_cell.angle_beta   90.00
_cell.angle_gamma   90.00
#
_symmetry.space_group_name_H-M   'P 1'
#
loop_
_entity.id
_entity.type
_entity.pdbx_description
1 polymer ?
#
loop_
_entity_poly.entity_id
_entity_poly.type
_entity_poly.pdbx_seq_one_letter_code
_entity_poly.pdbx_strand_id
1 'polypeptide(L)'
;MISLATLILVLAPLLLILIAWESKESQYLIIASLLYVLLAPQKYFPMILLIPTIFGLAPKFARELGFLILGMFLIDPNVRADLTPMKTLSLSAFTLLLSVIISPLPRGKAKRIFYITVLGILSGLLGIMIKPFPLIAISYLLAFPITLTSYAYAFVTIAVSLLLHEVGLYSFPSPGTPNSNVLPAIILPAILIGYSIYIERKNIMMKRQTIMLLIFALLLIPFLNLAKLEFVLLMSAVSIRLITSLPHPEETL
;
A
#
# COMPACT_ATOMS: atom_id res chain seq x y z
N MET A 1 21.47 -21.42 -1.48
CA MET A 1 20.92 -20.06 -1.72
C MET A 1 19.43 -20.12 -1.45
N ILE A 2 18.95 -19.55 -0.34
CA ILE A 2 17.51 -19.42 -0.09
C ILE A 2 16.99 -18.44 -1.15
N SER A 3 16.05 -18.87 -1.99
CA SER A 3 15.48 -18.01 -3.01
C SER A 3 14.66 -16.90 -2.34
N LEU A 4 14.64 -15.70 -2.92
CA LEU A 4 13.82 -14.59 -2.41
C LEU A 4 12.35 -15.01 -2.22
N ALA A 5 11.85 -15.89 -3.09
CA ALA A 5 10.53 -16.50 -2.99
C ALA A 5 10.34 -17.32 -1.71
N THR A 6 11.36 -18.08 -1.28
CA THR A 6 11.31 -18.83 0.00
C THR A 6 11.35 -17.90 1.20
N LEU A 7 12.06 -16.77 1.14
CA LEU A 7 12.05 -15.77 2.21
C LEU A 7 10.66 -15.13 2.41
N ILE A 8 9.98 -14.80 1.29
CA ILE A 8 8.62 -14.26 1.31
C ILE A 8 7.62 -15.31 1.81
N LEU A 9 7.78 -16.57 1.41
CA LEU A 9 6.96 -17.69 1.87
C LEU A 9 7.08 -17.95 3.38
N VAL A 10 8.20 -17.60 4.01
CA VAL A 10 8.42 -17.75 5.45
C VAL A 10 7.97 -16.50 6.22
N LEU A 11 8.26 -15.31 5.70
CA LEU A 11 7.92 -14.04 6.36
C LEU A 11 6.43 -13.71 6.30
N ALA A 12 5.76 -14.04 5.20
CA ALA A 12 4.38 -13.65 5.01
C ALA A 12 3.40 -14.39 5.95
N PRO A 13 3.54 -15.71 6.22
CA PRO A 13 2.78 -16.40 7.26
C PRO A 13 3.06 -15.86 8.67
N LEU A 14 4.33 -15.55 8.98
CA LEU A 14 4.72 -14.96 10.27
C LEU A 14 4.06 -13.60 10.50
N LEU A 15 4.04 -12.74 9.49
CA LEU A 15 3.37 -11.45 9.52
C LEU A 15 1.84 -11.61 9.58
N LEU A 16 1.29 -12.60 8.88
CA LEU A 16 -0.13 -12.95 8.92
C LEU A 16 -0.56 -13.41 10.32
N ILE A 17 0.23 -14.26 10.97
CA ILE A 17 -0.01 -14.72 12.34
C ILE A 17 0.05 -13.53 13.32
N LEU A 18 1.01 -12.62 13.13
CA LEU A 18 1.13 -11.39 13.92
C LEU A 18 -0.10 -10.48 13.77
N ILE A 19 -0.63 -10.36 12.55
CA ILE A 19 -1.86 -9.58 12.28
C ILE A 19 -3.11 -10.29 12.82
N ALA A 20 -3.16 -11.62 12.75
CA ALA A 20 -4.27 -12.44 13.24
C ALA A 20 -4.42 -12.42 14.76
N TRP A 21 -3.30 -12.32 15.48
CA TRP A 21 -3.29 -12.30 16.94
C TRP A 21 -3.90 -11.00 17.50
N GLU A 22 -3.82 -9.89 16.75
CA GLU A 22 -4.28 -8.58 17.22
C GLU A 22 -5.78 -8.31 16.98
N SER A 23 -6.50 -9.08 16.16
CA SER A 23 -7.91 -8.77 15.83
C SER A 23 -8.72 -9.99 15.37
N LYS A 24 -9.93 -10.18 15.93
CA LYS A 24 -10.90 -11.22 15.52
C LYS A 24 -11.32 -11.10 14.05
N GLU A 25 -11.41 -9.87 13.53
CA GLU A 25 -11.71 -9.59 12.12
C GLU A 25 -10.60 -10.13 11.20
N SER A 26 -9.35 -10.13 11.68
CA SER A 26 -8.20 -10.67 10.95
C SER A 26 -8.26 -12.20 10.83
N GLN A 27 -8.96 -12.89 11.72
CA GLN A 27 -9.18 -14.35 11.62
C GLN A 27 -10.16 -14.71 10.50
N TYR A 28 -11.25 -13.95 10.33
CA TYR A 28 -12.20 -14.16 9.22
C TYR A 28 -11.57 -13.95 7.85
N LEU A 29 -10.60 -13.03 7.76
CA LEU A 29 -9.86 -12.76 6.53
C LEU A 29 -8.92 -13.88 6.13
N ILE A 30 -8.33 -14.56 7.12
CA ILE A 30 -7.53 -15.76 6.90
C ILE A 30 -8.41 -16.92 6.45
N ILE A 31 -9.59 -17.08 7.05
CA ILE A 31 -10.55 -18.11 6.68
C ILE A 31 -11.05 -17.91 5.24
N ALA A 32 -11.43 -16.68 4.86
CA ALA A 32 -11.85 -16.38 3.49
C ALA A 32 -10.73 -16.60 2.46
N SER A 33 -9.49 -16.23 2.81
CA SER A 33 -8.32 -16.47 1.96
C SER A 33 -8.01 -17.97 1.81
N LEU A 34 -8.13 -18.75 2.89
CA LEU A 34 -7.95 -20.22 2.89
C LEU A 34 -9.04 -20.94 2.08
N LEU A 35 -10.30 -20.49 2.16
CA LEU A 35 -11.40 -21.04 1.36
C LEU A 35 -11.15 -20.87 -0.16
N TYR A 36 -10.53 -19.76 -0.56
CA TYR A 36 -10.16 -19.51 -1.97
C TYR A 36 -9.05 -20.43 -2.48
N VAL A 37 -8.19 -20.94 -1.59
CA VAL A 37 -7.09 -21.86 -1.92
C VAL A 37 -7.59 -23.26 -2.21
N LEU A 38 -8.61 -23.71 -1.47
CA LEU A 38 -9.23 -25.02 -1.67
C LEU A 38 -9.84 -25.14 -3.08
N LEU A 39 -10.15 -24.01 -3.73
CA LEU A 39 -10.73 -23.98 -5.08
C LEU A 39 -9.69 -24.14 -6.22
N ALA A 40 -8.46 -23.64 -6.08
CA ALA A 40 -7.36 -23.89 -7.03
C ALA A 40 -5.97 -23.46 -6.48
N PRO A 41 -5.22 -24.38 -5.83
CA PRO A 41 -4.04 -24.03 -5.04
C PRO A 41 -2.86 -23.45 -5.85
N GLN A 42 -2.62 -23.90 -7.07
CA GLN A 42 -1.47 -23.44 -7.87
C GLN A 42 -1.65 -22.06 -8.52
N LYS A 43 -2.91 -21.63 -8.73
CA LYS A 43 -3.22 -20.37 -9.43
C LYS A 43 -3.40 -19.19 -8.46
N TYR A 44 -3.84 -19.46 -7.23
CA TYR A 44 -4.24 -18.43 -6.26
C TYR A 44 -3.33 -18.34 -5.02
N PHE A 45 -2.27 -19.15 -4.92
CA PHE A 45 -1.33 -19.08 -3.79
C PHE A 45 -0.81 -17.67 -3.48
N PRO A 46 -0.44 -16.83 -4.48
CA PRO A 46 -0.01 -15.46 -4.21
C PRO A 46 -1.14 -14.56 -3.69
N MET A 47 -2.40 -14.83 -4.05
CA MET A 47 -3.57 -14.08 -3.58
C MET A 47 -3.83 -14.28 -2.08
N ILE A 48 -3.38 -15.41 -1.50
CA ILE A 48 -3.41 -15.65 -0.05
C ILE A 48 -2.67 -14.55 0.72
N LEU A 49 -1.60 -14.03 0.13
CA LEU A 49 -0.80 -12.97 0.74
C LEU A 49 -1.35 -11.59 0.40
N LEU A 50 -1.85 -11.40 -0.82
CA LEU A 50 -2.36 -10.10 -1.24
C LEU A 50 -3.65 -9.72 -0.52
N ILE A 51 -4.58 -10.65 -0.34
CA ILE A 51 -5.89 -10.35 0.23
C ILE A 51 -5.74 -9.80 1.67
N PRO A 52 -5.11 -10.49 2.63
CA PRO A 52 -5.01 -9.99 4.01
C PRO A 52 -4.24 -8.67 4.12
N THR A 53 -3.29 -8.43 3.23
CA THR A 53 -2.42 -7.25 3.26
C THR A 53 -3.13 -6.00 2.74
N ILE A 54 -4.07 -6.15 1.81
CA ILE A 54 -4.98 -5.08 1.37
C ILE A 54 -5.86 -4.57 2.52
N PHE A 55 -6.30 -5.44 3.42
CA PHE A 55 -7.13 -5.03 4.58
C PHE A 55 -6.35 -4.15 5.55
N GLY A 56 -5.01 -4.28 5.57
CA GLY A 56 -4.14 -3.38 6.31
C GLY A 56 -4.14 -1.94 5.79
N LEU A 57 -4.65 -1.68 4.58
CA LEU A 57 -4.80 -0.33 4.03
C LEU A 57 -6.09 0.36 4.47
N ALA A 58 -7.11 -0.40 4.88
CA ALA A 58 -8.35 0.15 5.41
C ALA A 58 -8.13 0.74 6.82
N PRO A 59 -8.96 1.70 7.26
CA PRO A 59 -8.89 2.23 8.62
C PRO A 59 -9.08 1.13 9.66
N LYS A 60 -8.37 1.22 10.80
CA LYS A 60 -8.40 0.17 11.84
C LYS A 60 -9.81 -0.14 12.36
N PHE A 61 -10.69 0.87 12.46
CA PHE A 61 -12.06 0.72 12.95
C PHE A 61 -13.04 0.14 11.91
N ALA A 62 -12.62 0.04 10.65
CA ALA A 62 -13.45 -0.42 9.54
C ALA A 62 -12.62 -1.31 8.60
N ARG A 63 -11.83 -2.24 9.18
CA ARG A 63 -10.93 -3.11 8.41
C ARG A 63 -11.68 -3.90 7.34
N GLU A 64 -12.92 -4.28 7.59
CA GLU A 64 -13.77 -5.04 6.67
C GLU A 64 -13.96 -4.34 5.32
N LEU A 65 -13.81 -3.01 5.25
CA LEU A 65 -13.87 -2.26 4.00
C LEU A 65 -12.68 -2.54 3.08
N GLY A 66 -11.69 -3.30 3.54
CA GLY A 66 -10.71 -3.96 2.69
C GLY A 66 -11.36 -4.81 1.58
N PHE A 67 -12.56 -5.35 1.78
CA PHE A 67 -13.32 -6.03 0.72
C PHE A 67 -13.69 -5.07 -0.42
N LEU A 68 -14.05 -3.81 -0.10
CA LEU A 68 -14.35 -2.81 -1.12
C LEU A 68 -13.08 -2.34 -1.84
N ILE A 69 -11.95 -2.21 -1.13
CA ILE A 69 -10.66 -1.90 -1.74
C ILE A 69 -10.28 -3.00 -2.74
N LEU A 70 -10.39 -4.27 -2.33
CA LEU A 70 -10.13 -5.42 -3.17
C LEU A 70 -11.09 -5.48 -4.36
N GLY A 71 -12.39 -5.26 -4.13
CA GLY A 71 -13.42 -5.24 -5.17
C GLY A 71 -13.18 -4.15 -6.21
N MET A 72 -12.85 -2.93 -5.78
CA MET A 72 -12.47 -1.83 -6.68
C MET A 72 -11.17 -2.11 -7.43
N PHE A 73 -10.18 -2.71 -6.76
CA PHE A 73 -8.92 -3.06 -7.41
C PHE A 73 -9.13 -4.10 -8.51
N LEU A 74 -9.94 -5.13 -8.24
CA LEU A 74 -10.18 -6.24 -9.16
C LEU A 74 -11.31 -5.98 -10.16
N ILE A 75 -11.92 -4.80 -10.20
CA ILE A 75 -13.06 -4.51 -11.09
C ILE A 75 -12.65 -4.60 -12.57
N ASP A 76 -11.46 -4.10 -12.88
CA ASP A 76 -10.95 -4.00 -14.23
C ASP A 76 -10.33 -5.34 -14.71
N PRO A 77 -10.70 -5.82 -15.91
CA PRO A 77 -10.16 -7.08 -16.44
C PRO A 77 -8.67 -7.03 -16.74
N ASN A 78 -8.10 -5.87 -17.08
CA ASN A 78 -6.67 -5.75 -17.35
C ASN A 78 -5.86 -5.87 -16.06
N VAL A 79 -6.35 -5.31 -14.95
CA VAL A 79 -5.75 -5.52 -13.63
C VAL A 79 -5.70 -7.02 -13.29
N ARG A 80 -6.80 -7.74 -13.51
CA ARG A 80 -6.86 -9.19 -13.27
C ARG A 80 -5.89 -9.97 -14.16
N ALA A 81 -5.72 -9.57 -15.42
CA ALA A 81 -4.80 -10.20 -16.36
C ALA A 81 -3.32 -9.93 -16.01
N ASP A 82 -3.02 -8.74 -15.50
CA ASP A 82 -1.66 -8.31 -15.13
C ASP A 82 -1.16 -8.93 -13.79
N LEU A 83 -2.05 -9.58 -13.02
CA LEU A 83 -1.74 -10.24 -11.75
C LEU A 83 -1.03 -11.59 -11.94
N THR A 84 0.22 -11.54 -12.37
CA THR A 84 1.14 -12.68 -12.33
C THR A 84 1.59 -12.98 -10.89
N PRO A 85 2.03 -14.22 -10.57
CA PRO A 85 2.48 -14.56 -9.21
C PRO A 85 3.51 -13.60 -8.62
N MET A 86 4.49 -13.19 -9.43
CA MET A 86 5.53 -12.25 -8.99
C MET A 86 4.96 -10.85 -8.72
N LYS A 87 4.03 -10.37 -9.56
CA LYS A 87 3.35 -9.09 -9.35
C LYS A 87 2.47 -9.12 -8.10
N THR A 88 1.78 -10.22 -7.84
CA THR A 88 0.98 -10.38 -6.62
C THR A 88 1.84 -10.36 -5.36
N LEU A 89 3.02 -11.02 -5.37
CA LEU A 89 3.96 -10.95 -4.24
C LEU A 89 4.52 -9.54 -4.05
N SER A 90 4.89 -8.87 -5.15
CA SER A 90 5.34 -7.47 -5.13
C SER A 90 4.27 -6.55 -4.52
N LEU A 91 3.00 -6.69 -4.94
CA LEU A 91 1.87 -5.95 -4.39
C LEU A 91 1.61 -6.27 -2.92
N SER A 92 1.80 -7.52 -2.50
CA SER A 92 1.66 -7.91 -1.09
C SER A 92 2.72 -7.23 -0.22
N ALA A 93 3.98 -7.21 -0.67
CA ALA A 93 5.06 -6.49 0.02
C ALA A 93 4.80 -4.97 0.05
N PHE A 94 4.33 -4.42 -1.06
CA PHE A 94 3.94 -3.01 -1.19
C PHE A 94 2.84 -2.63 -0.21
N THR A 95 1.74 -3.38 -0.17
CA THR A 95 0.60 -3.11 0.72
C THR A 95 0.96 -3.28 2.19
N LEU A 96 1.75 -4.32 2.54
CA LEU A 96 2.28 -4.50 3.88
C LEU A 96 3.10 -3.30 4.31
N LEU A 97 4.06 -2.88 3.48
CA LEU A 97 4.95 -1.79 3.82
C LEU A 97 4.17 -0.48 3.98
N LEU A 98 3.20 -0.21 3.09
CA LEU A 98 2.29 0.92 3.23
C LEU A 98 1.48 0.86 4.53
N SER A 99 0.91 -0.31 4.89
CA SER A 99 0.16 -0.53 6.12
C SER A 99 1.00 -0.26 7.37
N VAL A 100 2.28 -0.64 7.33
CA VAL A 100 3.24 -0.36 8.40
C VAL A 100 3.57 1.14 8.43
N ILE A 101 3.81 1.80 7.29
CA ILE A 101 4.10 3.25 7.22
C ILE A 101 2.96 4.10 7.81
N ILE A 102 1.71 3.73 7.54
CA ILE A 102 0.54 4.45 8.07
C ILE A 102 0.23 4.08 9.53
N SER A 103 0.84 3.04 10.09
CA SER A 103 0.55 2.58 11.45
C SER A 103 1.10 3.56 12.51
N PRO A 104 0.49 3.60 13.72
CA PRO A 104 0.99 4.44 14.79
C PRO A 104 2.41 4.03 15.19
N LEU A 105 3.28 5.02 15.35
CA LEU A 105 4.68 4.82 15.72
C LEU A 105 4.81 4.24 17.14
N PRO A 106 5.79 3.36 17.40
CA PRO A 106 5.99 2.77 18.71
C PRO A 106 6.37 3.83 19.76
N ARG A 107 5.97 3.58 21.02
CA ARG A 107 6.34 4.45 22.15
C ARG A 107 7.81 4.27 22.53
N GLY A 108 8.50 5.39 22.78
CA GLY A 108 9.92 5.44 23.19
C GLY A 108 10.87 5.84 22.05
N LYS A 109 11.82 6.74 22.35
CA LYS A 109 12.73 7.34 21.34
C LYS A 109 13.55 6.29 20.59
N ALA A 110 14.18 5.35 21.29
CA ALA A 110 15.02 4.31 20.68
C ALA A 110 14.22 3.37 19.77
N LYS A 111 13.07 2.88 20.24
CA LYS A 111 12.18 2.01 19.45
C LYS A 111 11.68 2.71 18.19
N ARG A 112 11.34 4.00 18.29
CA ARG A 112 10.88 4.82 17.16
C ARG A 112 11.98 5.04 16.12
N ILE A 113 13.20 5.33 16.55
CA ILE A 113 14.34 5.49 15.63
C ILE A 113 14.61 4.17 14.91
N PHE A 114 14.75 3.07 15.65
CA PHE A 114 14.97 1.74 15.07
C PHE A 114 13.87 1.37 14.06
N TYR A 115 12.60 1.56 14.45
CA TYR A 115 11.46 1.31 13.58
C TYR A 115 11.54 2.09 12.27
N ILE A 116 11.87 3.38 12.34
CA ILE A 116 11.98 4.24 11.16
C ILE A 116 13.16 3.86 10.27
N THR A 117 14.30 3.51 10.86
CA THR A 117 15.47 3.06 10.10
C THR A 117 15.15 1.77 9.35
N VAL A 118 14.55 0.78 10.04
CA VAL A 118 14.12 -0.47 9.40
C VAL A 118 13.10 -0.19 8.30
N LEU A 119 12.12 0.68 8.55
CA LEU A 119 11.12 1.07 7.58
C LEU A 119 11.75 1.72 6.34
N GLY A 120 12.72 2.62 6.54
CA GLY A 120 13.45 3.27 5.44
C GLY A 120 14.28 2.27 4.63
N ILE A 121 14.92 1.30 5.28
CA ILE A 121 15.66 0.23 4.59
C ILE A 121 14.72 -0.62 3.74
N LEU A 122 13.60 -1.06 4.31
CA LEU A 122 12.59 -1.84 3.59
C LEU A 122 12.00 -1.05 2.41
N SER A 123 11.77 0.25 2.59
CA SER A 123 11.31 1.13 1.51
C SER A 123 12.33 1.27 0.39
N GLY A 124 13.61 1.44 0.70
CA GLY A 124 14.65 1.47 -0.32
C GLY A 124 14.77 0.14 -1.08
N LEU A 125 14.75 -0.99 -0.36
CA LEU A 125 14.82 -2.33 -0.94
C LEU A 125 13.63 -2.65 -1.85
N LEU A 126 12.43 -2.19 -1.50
CA LEU A 126 11.25 -2.40 -2.34
C LEU A 126 11.37 -1.69 -3.70
N GLY A 127 12.23 -0.69 -3.81
CA GLY A 127 12.59 -0.03 -5.07
C GLY A 127 13.11 -0.99 -6.16
N ILE A 128 13.70 -2.12 -5.77
CA ILE A 128 14.15 -3.16 -6.72
C ILE A 128 12.96 -3.76 -7.49
N MET A 129 11.82 -3.93 -6.82
CA MET A 129 10.61 -4.52 -7.41
C MET A 129 9.69 -3.47 -8.02
N ILE A 130 9.57 -2.33 -7.34
CA ILE A 130 8.69 -1.23 -7.72
C ILE A 130 9.55 0.01 -7.82
N LYS A 131 10.07 0.27 -9.03
CA LYS A 131 11.04 1.34 -9.28
C LYS A 131 10.66 2.71 -8.69
N PRO A 132 9.41 3.21 -8.82
CA PRO A 132 9.04 4.50 -8.25
C PRO A 132 8.75 4.48 -6.74
N PHE A 133 8.88 3.33 -6.06
CA PHE A 133 8.55 3.23 -4.63
C PHE A 133 9.33 4.20 -3.72
N PRO A 134 10.63 4.49 -3.93
CA PRO A 134 11.35 5.45 -3.09
C PRO A 134 10.72 6.86 -3.03
N LEU A 135 9.84 7.23 -3.97
CA LEU A 135 9.05 8.47 -3.92
C LEU A 135 8.10 8.53 -2.72
N ILE A 136 7.84 7.40 -2.05
CA ILE A 136 7.10 7.36 -0.79
C ILE A 136 7.74 8.28 0.27
N ALA A 137 9.07 8.45 0.26
CA ALA A 137 9.77 9.36 1.14
C ALA A 137 9.29 10.82 0.98
N ILE A 138 9.07 11.24 -0.27
CA ILE A 138 8.56 12.59 -0.59
C ILE A 138 7.13 12.73 -0.09
N SER A 139 6.26 11.76 -0.38
CA SER A 139 4.87 11.79 0.10
C SER A 139 4.78 11.81 1.64
N TYR A 140 5.68 11.10 2.32
CA TYR A 140 5.75 11.07 3.77
C TYR A 140 6.12 12.44 4.35
N LEU A 141 7.15 13.09 3.79
CA LEU A 141 7.57 14.43 4.21
C LEU A 141 6.50 15.49 3.97
N LEU A 142 5.72 15.38 2.90
CA LEU A 142 4.65 16.34 2.58
C LEU A 142 3.41 16.15 3.45
N ALA A 143 3.08 14.92 3.85
CA ALA A 143 1.86 14.63 4.61
C ALA A 143 2.04 14.69 6.13
N PHE A 144 3.23 14.39 6.64
CA PHE A 144 3.54 14.34 8.07
C PHE A 144 4.36 15.56 8.52
N PRO A 145 4.32 15.93 9.81
CA PRO A 145 5.05 17.10 10.28
C PRO A 145 6.55 16.85 10.15
N ILE A 146 7.26 17.91 9.81
CA ILE A 146 8.71 17.90 9.64
C ILE A 146 9.36 17.70 11.01
N THR A 147 9.80 16.47 11.27
CA THR A 147 10.47 16.06 12.50
C THR A 147 11.75 15.32 12.15
N LEU A 148 12.68 15.20 13.10
CA LEU A 148 13.91 14.40 12.93
C LEU A 148 13.59 12.99 12.45
N THR A 149 12.49 12.41 12.94
CA THR A 149 12.01 11.09 12.54
C THR A 149 11.54 11.02 11.09
N SER A 150 10.89 12.06 10.58
CA SER A 150 10.47 12.13 9.18
C SER A 150 11.67 12.27 8.25
N TYR A 151 12.66 13.06 8.64
CA TYR A 151 13.92 13.19 7.89
C TYR A 151 14.75 11.91 7.91
N ALA A 152 14.85 11.24 9.06
CA ALA A 152 15.56 9.97 9.16
C ALA A 152 14.94 8.91 8.24
N TYR A 153 13.61 8.81 8.19
CA TYR A 153 12.91 7.93 7.26
C TYR A 153 13.29 8.22 5.80
N ALA A 154 13.14 9.48 5.38
CA ALA A 154 13.41 9.89 4.01
C ALA A 154 14.88 9.71 3.62
N PHE A 155 15.80 10.13 4.50
CA PHE A 155 17.23 9.99 4.30
C PHE A 155 17.63 8.52 4.13
N VAL A 156 17.21 7.63 5.04
CA VAL A 156 17.54 6.21 4.96
C VAL A 156 16.96 5.58 3.69
N THR A 157 15.72 5.91 3.33
CA THR A 157 15.08 5.40 2.11
C THR A 157 15.87 5.79 0.85
N ILE A 158 16.29 7.05 0.75
CA ILE A 158 17.05 7.55 -0.38
C ILE A 158 18.47 6.99 -0.38
N ALA A 159 19.16 6.95 0.76
CA ALA A 159 20.50 6.41 0.90
C ALA A 159 20.57 4.95 0.47
N VAL A 160 19.61 4.12 0.91
CA VAL A 160 19.53 2.71 0.46
C VAL A 160 19.26 2.61 -1.03
N SER A 161 18.39 3.46 -1.59
CA SER A 161 18.12 3.47 -3.03
C SER A 161 19.35 3.87 -3.85
N LEU A 162 20.15 4.83 -3.36
CA LEU A 162 21.41 5.23 -3.99
C LEU A 162 22.45 4.10 -3.95
N LEU A 163 22.63 3.45 -2.80
CA LEU A 163 23.53 2.30 -2.68
C LEU A 163 23.13 1.17 -3.61
N LEU A 164 21.84 0.88 -3.72
CA LEU A 164 21.32 -0.12 -4.67
C LEU A 164 21.56 0.30 -6.13
N HIS A 165 21.53 1.60 -6.43
CA HIS A 165 21.85 2.12 -7.76
C HIS A 165 23.33 1.91 -8.11
N GLU A 166 24.24 2.24 -7.19
CA GLU A 166 25.68 2.08 -7.38
C GLU A 166 26.09 0.61 -7.59
N VAL A 167 25.42 -0.32 -6.90
CA VAL A 167 25.65 -1.77 -7.06
C VAL A 167 24.91 -2.34 -8.30
N GLY A 168 24.19 -1.51 -9.04
CA GLY A 168 23.48 -1.90 -10.27
C GLY A 168 22.18 -2.70 -10.04
N LEU A 169 21.71 -2.80 -8.80
CA LEU A 169 20.47 -3.51 -8.43
C LEU A 169 19.21 -2.66 -8.59
N TYR A 170 19.36 -1.34 -8.75
CA TYR A 170 18.26 -0.39 -8.90
C TYR A 170 18.56 0.63 -10.00
N SER A 171 17.51 1.02 -10.73
CA SER A 171 17.55 2.11 -11.71
C SER A 171 16.42 3.08 -11.39
N PHE A 172 16.77 4.36 -11.27
CA PHE A 172 15.77 5.41 -11.10
C PHE A 172 14.78 5.38 -12.27
N PRO A 173 13.47 5.44 -12.00
CA PRO A 173 12.47 5.36 -13.05
C PRO A 173 12.53 6.61 -13.93
N SER A 174 12.48 6.41 -15.24
CA SER A 174 12.29 7.49 -16.21
C SER A 174 10.79 7.74 -16.43
N PRO A 175 10.32 9.00 -16.47
CA PRO A 175 8.94 9.31 -16.81
C PRO A 175 8.56 8.71 -18.16
N GLY A 176 7.38 8.10 -18.23
CA GLY A 176 6.83 7.53 -19.46
C GLY A 176 5.64 8.33 -19.98
N THR A 177 5.23 8.04 -21.22
CA THR A 177 3.94 8.51 -21.71
C THR A 177 2.80 7.81 -20.97
N PRO A 178 1.71 8.53 -20.63
CA PRO A 178 0.60 7.95 -19.89
C PRO A 178 -0.08 6.85 -20.71
N ASN A 179 -0.23 5.68 -20.08
CA ASN A 179 -0.93 4.54 -20.67
C ASN A 179 -2.44 4.72 -20.51
N SER A 180 -3.18 4.85 -21.61
CA SER A 180 -4.63 5.02 -21.62
C SER A 180 -5.39 3.83 -21.04
N ASN A 181 -4.76 2.66 -20.95
CA ASN A 181 -5.38 1.43 -20.43
C ASN A 181 -5.61 1.43 -18.91
N VAL A 182 -5.22 2.50 -18.20
CA VAL A 182 -5.44 2.64 -16.75
C VAL A 182 -6.78 3.30 -16.44
N LEU A 183 -7.32 4.10 -17.36
CA LEU A 183 -8.54 4.90 -17.17
C LEU A 183 -9.72 4.06 -16.63
N PRO A 184 -10.08 2.92 -17.24
CA PRO A 184 -11.23 2.12 -16.79
C PRO A 184 -11.12 1.67 -15.33
N ALA A 185 -9.91 1.38 -14.86
CA ALA A 185 -9.64 0.94 -13.50
C ALA A 185 -9.72 2.07 -12.45
N ILE A 186 -9.57 3.33 -12.87
CA ILE A 186 -9.46 4.48 -11.94
C ILE A 186 -10.62 5.45 -12.01
N ILE A 187 -11.50 5.39 -13.01
CA ILE A 187 -12.65 6.31 -13.14
C ILE A 187 -13.49 6.29 -11.87
N LEU A 188 -13.90 5.10 -11.40
CA LEU A 188 -14.73 4.97 -10.21
C LEU A 188 -13.99 5.46 -8.94
N PRO A 189 -12.76 4.99 -8.63
CA PRO A 189 -11.97 5.57 -7.53
C PRO A 189 -11.81 7.09 -7.61
N ALA A 190 -11.54 7.65 -8.79
CA ALA A 190 -11.34 9.09 -8.98
C ALA A 190 -12.62 9.89 -8.72
N ILE A 191 -13.78 9.43 -9.21
CA ILE A 191 -15.09 10.04 -8.93
C ILE A 191 -15.35 10.07 -7.43
N LEU A 192 -15.11 8.95 -6.75
CA LEU A 192 -15.32 8.83 -5.31
C LEU A 192 -14.40 9.76 -4.51
N ILE A 193 -13.12 9.83 -4.88
CA ILE A 193 -12.16 10.77 -4.28
C ILE A 193 -12.63 12.22 -4.49
N GLY A 194 -13.01 12.58 -5.71
CA GLY A 194 -13.50 13.92 -6.04
C GLY A 194 -14.76 14.29 -5.25
N TYR A 195 -15.71 13.36 -5.14
CA TYR A 195 -16.92 13.52 -4.35
C TYR A 195 -16.64 13.72 -2.86
N SER A 196 -15.80 12.87 -2.25
CA SER A 196 -15.42 13.01 -0.85
C SER A 196 -14.69 14.33 -0.58
N ILE A 197 -13.81 14.76 -1.50
CA ILE A 197 -13.12 16.06 -1.41
C ILE A 197 -14.10 17.23 -1.47
N TYR A 198 -15.09 17.14 -2.34
CA TYR A 198 -16.10 18.18 -2.48
C TYR A 198 -16.94 18.37 -1.22
N ILE A 199 -17.31 17.27 -0.53
CA ILE A 199 -18.16 17.30 0.68
C ILE A 199 -17.38 17.73 1.92
N GLU A 200 -16.23 17.11 2.21
CA GLU A 200 -15.58 17.30 3.50
C GLU A 200 -14.63 18.51 3.57
N ARG A 201 -14.23 19.09 2.43
CA ARG A 201 -13.30 20.22 2.19
C ARG A 201 -12.21 20.49 3.24
N LYS A 202 -12.55 20.84 4.48
CA LYS A 202 -11.63 21.15 5.59
C LYS A 202 -11.16 19.93 6.39
N ASN A 203 -11.97 18.88 6.53
CA ASN A 203 -11.66 17.74 7.41
C ASN A 203 -10.67 16.73 6.80
N ILE A 204 -10.47 16.77 5.48
CA ILE A 204 -9.55 15.87 4.78
C ILE A 204 -8.11 16.16 5.16
N MET A 205 -7.75 17.43 5.37
CA MET A 205 -6.40 17.83 5.78
C MET A 205 -5.98 17.25 7.14
N MET A 206 -6.94 16.85 7.98
CA MET A 206 -6.66 16.17 9.25
C MET A 206 -6.27 14.70 9.05
N LYS A 207 -6.55 14.10 7.89
CA LYS A 207 -6.33 12.67 7.59
C LYS A 207 -4.98 12.43 6.94
N ARG A 208 -3.92 12.77 7.66
CA ARG A 208 -2.52 12.74 7.18
C ARG A 208 -2.12 11.42 6.49
N GLN A 209 -2.55 10.28 7.03
CA GLN A 209 -2.27 8.98 6.40
C GLN A 209 -2.92 8.82 5.01
N THR A 210 -4.18 9.24 4.86
CA THR A 210 -4.90 9.16 3.59
C THR A 210 -4.35 10.18 2.59
N ILE A 211 -3.95 11.36 3.06
CA ILE A 211 -3.25 12.37 2.25
C ILE A 211 -1.91 11.84 1.76
N MET A 212 -1.12 11.18 2.62
CA MET A 212 0.16 10.59 2.23
C MET A 212 -0.04 9.60 1.06
N LEU A 213 -1.02 8.70 1.17
CA LEU A 213 -1.33 7.73 0.12
C LEU A 213 -1.81 8.42 -1.17
N LEU A 214 -2.61 9.49 -1.05
CA LEU A 214 -3.06 10.27 -2.21
C LEU A 214 -1.89 10.99 -2.90
N ILE A 215 -1.02 11.66 -2.14
CA ILE A 215 0.18 12.31 -2.68
C ILE A 215 1.07 11.27 -3.35
N PHE A 216 1.25 10.11 -2.73
CA PHE A 216 2.04 9.03 -3.33
C PHE A 216 1.41 8.54 -4.64
N ALA A 217 0.09 8.34 -4.69
CA ALA A 217 -0.61 8.00 -5.93
C ALA A 217 -0.38 9.05 -7.03
N LEU A 218 -0.44 10.34 -6.69
CA LEU A 218 -0.16 11.43 -7.64
C LEU A 218 1.29 11.40 -8.14
N LEU A 219 2.26 11.09 -7.28
CA LEU A 219 3.67 10.94 -7.65
C LEU A 219 3.92 9.73 -8.58
N LEU A 220 3.03 8.74 -8.61
CA LEU A 220 3.14 7.59 -9.52
C LEU A 220 2.59 7.86 -10.92
N ILE A 221 1.82 8.94 -11.14
CA ILE A 221 1.24 9.28 -12.45
C ILE A 221 2.27 9.30 -13.60
N PRO A 222 3.45 9.94 -13.48
CA PRO A 222 4.45 9.91 -14.56
C PRO A 222 5.09 8.54 -14.80
N PHE A 223 4.83 7.55 -13.92
CA PHE A 223 5.45 6.21 -13.94
C PHE A 223 4.42 5.08 -14.08
N LEU A 224 3.22 5.37 -14.62
CA LEU A 224 2.13 4.40 -14.75
C LEU A 224 2.50 3.17 -15.60
N ASN A 225 3.41 3.33 -16.56
CA ASN A 225 3.97 2.22 -17.33
C ASN A 225 4.75 1.20 -16.48
N LEU A 226 5.29 1.63 -15.34
CA LEU A 226 6.08 0.79 -14.42
C LEU A 226 5.29 0.32 -13.20
N ALA A 227 4.34 1.13 -12.73
CA ALA A 227 3.64 0.95 -11.45
C ALA A 227 2.10 1.01 -11.56
N LYS A 228 1.54 0.52 -12.67
CA LYS A 228 0.09 0.52 -12.94
C LYS A 228 -0.71 -0.11 -11.79
N LEU A 229 -0.34 -1.32 -11.36
CA LEU A 229 -1.12 -2.08 -10.38
C LEU A 229 -1.07 -1.41 -9.00
N GLU A 230 0.10 -0.92 -8.63
CA GLU A 230 0.36 -0.19 -7.39
C GLU A 230 -0.47 1.10 -7.36
N PHE A 231 -0.52 1.83 -8.48
CA PHE A 231 -1.32 3.04 -8.62
C PHE A 231 -2.82 2.76 -8.52
N VAL A 232 -3.35 1.76 -9.25
CA VAL A 232 -4.77 1.40 -9.17
C VAL A 232 -5.13 1.01 -7.73
N LEU A 233 -4.30 0.20 -7.08
CA LEU A 233 -4.52 -0.23 -5.70
C LEU A 233 -4.52 0.94 -4.71
N LEU A 234 -3.59 1.89 -4.86
CA LEU A 234 -3.57 3.10 -4.06
C LEU A 234 -4.83 3.94 -4.26
N MET A 235 -5.28 4.12 -5.51
CA MET A 235 -6.50 4.87 -5.81
C MET A 235 -7.73 4.21 -5.17
N SER A 236 -7.85 2.87 -5.27
CA SER A 236 -8.91 2.11 -4.59
C SER A 236 -8.82 2.23 -3.07
N ALA A 237 -7.63 2.20 -2.48
CA ALA A 237 -7.47 2.34 -1.03
C ALA A 237 -7.83 3.76 -0.57
N VAL A 238 -7.39 4.78 -1.30
CA VAL A 238 -7.66 6.18 -0.97
C VAL A 238 -9.15 6.50 -1.10
N SER A 239 -9.82 6.02 -2.15
CA SER A 239 -11.27 6.25 -2.32
C SER A 239 -12.07 5.71 -1.14
N ILE A 240 -11.82 4.46 -0.73
CA ILE A 240 -12.51 3.84 0.39
C ILE A 240 -12.21 4.57 1.71
N ARG A 241 -10.94 4.89 1.98
CA ARG A 241 -10.55 5.63 3.19
C ARG A 241 -11.15 7.03 3.29
N LEU A 242 -11.50 7.66 2.17
CA LEU A 242 -12.18 8.95 2.15
C LEU A 242 -13.69 8.83 2.28
N ILE A 243 -14.30 7.74 1.82
CA ILE A 243 -15.74 7.49 2.00
C ILE A 243 -16.08 7.14 3.44
N THR A 244 -15.23 6.36 4.12
CA THR A 244 -15.42 5.91 5.51
C THR A 244 -15.57 7.01 6.54
N SER A 245 -15.30 8.22 6.12
CA SER A 245 -15.19 9.37 6.99
C SER A 245 -16.18 10.45 6.66
N LEU A 246 -17.00 10.24 5.62
CA LEU A 246 -18.13 11.09 5.33
C LEU A 246 -19.04 11.11 6.57
N PRO A 247 -19.53 12.29 6.97
CA PRO A 247 -20.42 12.38 8.12
C PRO A 247 -21.63 11.48 7.90
N HIS A 248 -21.86 10.54 8.83
CA HIS A 248 -23.06 9.75 8.81
C HIS A 248 -24.22 10.64 9.27
N PRO A 249 -25.29 10.80 8.47
CA PRO A 249 -26.41 11.67 8.81
C PRO A 249 -27.09 11.30 10.15
N GLU A 250 -26.90 10.06 10.61
CA GLU A 250 -27.40 9.55 11.89
C GLU A 250 -26.73 10.18 13.12
N GLU A 251 -25.56 10.83 13.00
CA GLU A 251 -24.90 11.54 14.11
C GLU A 251 -25.23 13.05 14.15
N THR A 252 -26.09 13.52 13.24
CA THR A 252 -26.47 14.95 13.11
C THR A 252 -27.95 15.24 13.37
N LEU A 253 -28.67 14.32 14.01
CA LEU A 253 -30.05 14.52 14.49
C LEU A 253 -30.15 14.39 16.01
#